data_AF-R1DDQ8-F1
#
_entry.id   AF-R1DDQ8-F1
#
_cell.length_a   1.000
_cell.length_b   1.000
_cell.length_c   1.000
_cell.angle_alpha   90.00
_cell.angle_beta   90.00
_cell.angle_gamma   90.00
#
_symmetry.space_group_name_H-M   'P 1'
#
loop_
_entity.id
_entity.type
_entity.pdbx_description
1 polymer ?
#
loop_
_entity_poly.entity_id
_entity_poly.type
_entity_poly.pdbx_seq_one_letter_code
_entity_poly.pdbx_strand_id
1 'polypeptide(L)'
;MLLLLACSRARPPLAPAASPLRASAPQMVFGPKLPPEVAVVLRPAYEGAARGGEPFVVGTEAELRAIWSAMLKVYGNEADARLAVARNQQVILPYINSPAVITGAHRALLQKFGAEDAAKIIRQNPGILACDPAALAATPSRDIESAASFVAAFDSLPRGAREGVPFATFALLAGTIGARLATCAGRVCGSSADWDLKGGLGVQAKAWVLAHMPM
;
A
#
# COMPACT_ATOMS: atom_id res chain seq x y z
N MET A 1 7.11 1.54 -1.89
CA MET A 1 6.78 2.77 -1.13
C MET A 1 7.06 4.05 -1.92
N LEU A 2 7.02 4.04 -3.26
CA LEU A 2 7.49 5.17 -4.09
C LEU A 2 6.49 5.63 -5.17
N LEU A 3 5.22 5.18 -5.10
CA LEU A 3 4.18 5.55 -6.08
C LEU A 3 2.97 6.27 -5.46
N LEU A 4 2.98 6.57 -4.16
CA LEU A 4 1.82 7.14 -3.46
C LEU A 4 1.93 8.65 -3.17
N LEU A 5 3.01 9.33 -3.60
CA LEU A 5 3.25 10.73 -3.20
C LEU A 5 2.73 11.82 -4.17
N ALA A 6 2.00 11.49 -5.24
CA ALA A 6 1.70 12.47 -6.30
C ALA A 6 0.25 13.03 -6.35
N CYS A 7 -0.64 12.72 -5.41
CA CYS A 7 -2.05 13.17 -5.50
C CYS A 7 -2.62 13.85 -4.24
N SER A 8 -1.82 14.61 -3.48
CA SER A 8 -2.35 15.50 -2.45
C SER A 8 -2.66 16.88 -3.03
N ARG A 9 -3.91 17.10 -3.49
CA ARG A 9 -4.43 18.46 -3.73
C ARG A 9 -5.12 18.95 -2.46
N ALA A 10 -4.68 20.10 -1.97
CA ALA A 10 -5.12 20.74 -0.73
C ALA A 10 -6.64 20.95 -0.68
N ARG A 11 -7.28 20.57 0.43
CA ARG A 11 -8.66 20.95 0.77
C ARG A 11 -8.65 22.20 1.66
N PRO A 12 -9.57 23.15 1.48
CA PRO A 12 -9.73 24.29 2.38
C PRO A 12 -10.28 23.83 3.75
N PRO A 13 -10.08 24.62 4.83
CA PRO A 13 -10.48 24.24 6.18
C PRO A 13 -12.01 24.24 6.30
N LEU A 14 -12.61 23.09 6.66
CA LEU A 14 -14.00 23.03 7.07
C LEU A 14 -14.12 23.30 8.57
N ALA A 15 -14.98 24.24 8.91
CA ALA A 15 -15.41 24.56 10.28
C ALA A 15 -16.05 23.35 10.99
N PRO A 16 -16.02 23.30 12.34
CA PRO A 16 -16.55 22.17 13.10
C PRO A 16 -18.09 22.18 13.08
N ALA A 17 -18.69 21.22 12.37
CA ALA A 17 -20.11 20.92 12.51
C ALA A 17 -20.28 19.89 13.65
N ALA A 18 -21.07 20.27 14.66
CA ALA A 18 -21.43 19.45 15.81
C ALA A 18 -21.99 18.08 15.38
N SER A 19 -21.49 17.01 16.00
CA SER A 19 -21.93 15.64 15.76
C SER A 19 -23.30 15.37 16.39
N PRO A 20 -24.35 15.01 15.63
CA PRO A 20 -25.46 14.30 16.22
C PRO A 20 -25.05 12.84 16.39
N LEU A 21 -25.11 12.34 17.62
CA LEU A 21 -25.07 10.90 17.94
C LEU A 21 -26.17 10.18 17.14
N ARG A 22 -25.83 9.62 15.98
CA ARG A 22 -26.70 8.70 15.24
C ARG A 22 -26.60 7.34 15.89
N ALA A 23 -27.56 7.02 16.75
CA ALA A 23 -27.87 5.65 17.10
C ALA A 23 -28.24 4.89 15.80
N SER A 24 -27.35 4.01 15.35
CA SER A 24 -27.60 3.20 14.15
C SER A 24 -28.49 2.03 14.55
N ALA A 25 -29.66 1.92 13.92
CA ALA A 25 -30.54 0.77 14.06
C ALA A 25 -29.80 -0.53 13.68
N PRO A 26 -30.13 -1.68 14.31
CA PRO A 26 -29.54 -2.96 13.95
C PRO A 26 -29.94 -3.31 12.52
N GLN A 27 -29.01 -3.18 11.58
CA GLN A 27 -29.22 -3.63 10.21
C GLN A 27 -28.97 -5.14 10.15
N MET A 28 -29.93 -5.89 9.64
CA MET A 28 -29.71 -7.30 9.29
C MET A 28 -28.73 -7.36 8.13
N VAL A 29 -27.48 -7.76 8.42
CA VAL A 29 -26.39 -7.79 7.43
C VAL A 29 -26.45 -9.09 6.63
N PHE A 30 -27.07 -9.04 5.45
CA PHE A 30 -27.02 -10.13 4.47
C PHE A 30 -25.75 -10.02 3.62
N GLY A 31 -24.89 -11.04 3.65
CA GLY A 31 -23.65 -11.09 2.87
C GLY A 31 -22.79 -12.31 3.21
N PRO A 32 -21.76 -12.62 2.41
CA PRO A 32 -20.85 -13.73 2.68
C PRO A 32 -20.23 -13.59 4.07
N LYS A 33 -20.12 -14.71 4.79
CA LYS A 33 -19.49 -14.74 6.11
C LYS A 33 -18.00 -14.37 5.96
N LEU A 34 -17.52 -13.48 6.83
CA LEU A 34 -16.10 -13.15 6.89
C LEU A 34 -15.30 -14.36 7.40
N PRO A 35 -14.22 -14.76 6.71
CA PRO A 35 -13.27 -15.70 7.26
C PRO A 35 -12.68 -15.15 8.57
N PRO A 36 -12.39 -16.01 9.57
CA PRO A 36 -11.86 -15.57 10.85
C PRO A 36 -10.58 -14.74 10.71
N GLU A 37 -9.73 -15.08 9.74
CA GLU A 37 -8.44 -14.41 9.53
C GLU A 37 -8.60 -12.99 8.97
N VAL A 38 -9.62 -12.79 8.14
CA VAL A 38 -10.01 -11.48 7.57
C VAL A 38 -10.67 -10.62 8.64
N ALA A 39 -11.49 -11.22 9.50
CA ALA A 39 -12.18 -10.51 10.58
C ALA A 39 -11.23 -9.93 11.64
N VAL A 40 -10.01 -10.47 11.78
CA VAL A 40 -8.97 -9.89 12.66
C VAL A 40 -8.65 -8.44 12.29
N VAL A 41 -8.83 -8.04 11.03
CA VAL A 41 -8.59 -6.67 10.56
C VAL A 41 -9.56 -5.65 11.17
N LEU A 42 -10.78 -6.06 11.54
CA LEU A 42 -11.74 -5.19 12.23
C LEU A 42 -11.42 -5.03 13.71
N ARG A 43 -10.55 -5.87 14.28
CA ARG A 43 -10.16 -5.71 15.67
C ARG A 43 -9.41 -4.39 15.76
N PRO A 44 -9.83 -3.46 16.66
CA PRO A 44 -9.11 -2.21 16.84
C PRO A 44 -7.64 -2.54 17.13
N ALA A 45 -6.77 -2.24 16.17
CA ALA A 45 -5.37 -2.54 16.26
C ALA A 45 -4.69 -1.40 17.01
N TYR A 46 -4.92 -1.28 18.33
CA TYR A 46 -4.00 -0.50 19.16
C TYR A 46 -4.05 -0.83 20.67
N GLU A 47 -2.86 -0.85 21.27
CA GLU A 47 -2.61 -0.84 22.71
C GLU A 47 -3.01 0.47 23.40
N GLY A 48 -3.29 1.55 22.66
CA GLY A 48 -3.57 2.83 23.32
C GLY A 48 -4.96 2.93 23.96
N ALA A 49 -5.82 1.92 23.80
CA ALA A 49 -7.02 1.79 24.66
C ALA A 49 -6.57 1.54 26.11
N ALA A 50 -5.45 0.85 26.28
CA ALA A 50 -4.78 0.71 27.58
C ALA A 50 -4.10 2.01 28.06
N ARG A 51 -4.00 3.06 27.21
CA ARG A 51 -3.52 4.41 27.55
C ARG A 51 -4.62 5.48 27.51
N GLY A 52 -5.89 5.10 27.43
CA GLY A 52 -7.03 6.02 27.54
C GLY A 52 -7.40 6.82 26.28
N GLY A 53 -6.97 6.40 25.09
CA GLY A 53 -7.44 7.00 23.83
C GLY A 53 -8.76 6.40 23.32
N GLU A 54 -9.41 7.08 22.36
CA GLU A 54 -10.52 6.50 21.58
C GLU A 54 -9.98 5.42 20.63
N PRO A 55 -10.63 4.24 20.53
CA PRO A 55 -10.20 3.19 19.62
C PRO A 55 -10.27 3.64 18.16
N PHE A 56 -9.16 3.51 17.45
CA PHE A 56 -9.17 3.66 15.99
C PHE A 56 -9.95 2.49 15.39
N VAL A 57 -11.19 2.76 14.99
CA VAL A 57 -12.05 1.81 14.29
C VAL A 57 -11.70 1.87 12.81
N VAL A 58 -11.05 0.81 12.33
CA VAL A 58 -10.57 0.65 10.93
C VAL A 58 -11.71 0.66 9.91
N GLY A 59 -12.94 0.48 10.37
CA GLY A 59 -14.21 0.52 9.64
C GLY A 59 -15.26 -0.31 10.36
N THR A 60 -16.45 -0.41 9.79
CA THR A 60 -17.53 -1.26 10.28
C THR A 60 -17.44 -2.68 9.71
N GLU A 61 -18.04 -3.65 10.40
CA GLU A 61 -18.13 -5.02 9.88
C GLU A 61 -18.88 -5.10 8.54
N ALA A 62 -19.90 -4.25 8.37
CA ALA A 62 -20.67 -4.16 7.14
C ALA A 62 -19.80 -3.71 5.95
N GLU A 63 -18.94 -2.70 6.15
CA GLU A 63 -17.99 -2.25 5.11
C GLU A 63 -17.00 -3.34 4.74
N LEU A 64 -16.42 -4.03 5.73
CA LEU A 64 -15.48 -5.11 5.43
C LEU A 64 -16.17 -6.29 4.73
N ARG A 65 -17.40 -6.65 5.10
CA ARG A 65 -18.19 -7.67 4.37
C ARG A 65 -18.46 -7.26 2.92
N ALA A 66 -18.75 -5.99 2.67
CA ALA A 66 -18.97 -5.49 1.33
C ALA A 66 -17.68 -5.56 0.48
N ILE A 67 -16.55 -5.17 1.06
CA ILE A 67 -15.23 -5.28 0.43
C ILE A 67 -14.86 -6.74 0.17
N TRP A 68 -15.09 -7.63 1.15
CA TRP A 68 -14.86 -9.07 1.00
C TRP A 68 -15.70 -9.68 -0.12
N SER A 69 -16.98 -9.30 -0.21
CA SER A 69 -17.85 -9.70 -1.31
C SER A 69 -17.31 -9.26 -2.69
N ALA A 70 -16.76 -8.05 -2.79
CA ALA A 70 -16.11 -7.58 -4.02
C ALA A 70 -14.85 -8.39 -4.35
N MET A 71 -14.03 -8.73 -3.36
CA MET A 71 -12.86 -9.61 -3.54
C MET A 71 -13.27 -10.98 -4.07
N LEU A 72 -14.28 -11.62 -3.48
CA LEU A 72 -14.77 -12.92 -3.94
C LEU A 72 -15.25 -12.89 -5.39
N LYS A 73 -15.91 -11.81 -5.81
CA LYS A 73 -16.34 -11.63 -7.20
C LYS A 73 -15.17 -11.50 -8.18
N VAL A 74 -14.12 -10.77 -7.79
CA VAL A 74 -12.95 -10.54 -8.64
C VAL A 74 -12.06 -11.78 -8.74
N TYR A 75 -11.85 -12.51 -7.64
CA TYR A 75 -11.00 -13.72 -7.62
C TYR A 75 -11.76 -15.00 -8.00
N GLY A 76 -13.09 -14.99 -7.99
CA GLY A 76 -13.95 -16.12 -8.36
C GLY A 76 -14.08 -17.23 -7.32
N ASN A 77 -13.15 -17.31 -6.35
CA ASN A 77 -13.20 -18.27 -5.26
C ASN A 77 -12.61 -17.72 -3.96
N GLU A 78 -12.97 -18.33 -2.83
CA GLU A 78 -12.54 -17.89 -1.50
C GLU A 78 -11.05 -18.11 -1.25
N ALA A 79 -10.48 -19.22 -1.73
CA ALA A 79 -9.08 -19.57 -1.49
C ALA A 79 -8.12 -18.52 -2.08
N ASP A 80 -8.35 -18.11 -3.33
CA ASP A 80 -7.57 -17.08 -4.00
C ASP A 80 -7.73 -15.70 -3.35
N ALA A 81 -8.97 -15.34 -2.96
CA ALA A 81 -9.22 -14.08 -2.25
C ALA A 81 -8.51 -14.05 -0.88
N ARG A 82 -8.48 -15.16 -0.15
CA ARG A 82 -7.77 -15.28 1.14
C ARG A 82 -6.27 -15.16 0.94
N LEU A 83 -5.71 -15.80 -0.08
CA LEU A 83 -4.29 -15.70 -0.42
C LEU A 83 -3.91 -14.25 -0.78
N ALA A 84 -4.76 -13.55 -1.53
CA ALA A 84 -4.57 -12.16 -1.89
C ALA A 84 -4.49 -11.24 -0.65
N VAL A 85 -5.40 -11.44 0.31
CA VAL A 85 -5.39 -10.69 1.59
C VAL A 85 -4.18 -11.01 2.43
N ALA A 86 -3.78 -12.29 2.50
CA ALA A 86 -2.59 -12.69 3.25
C ALA A 86 -1.31 -12.05 2.70
N ARG A 87 -1.23 -11.86 1.38
CA ARG A 87 -0.10 -11.17 0.72
C ARG A 87 -0.15 -9.65 0.90
N ASN A 88 -1.34 -9.06 0.90
CA ASN A 88 -1.49 -7.63 1.13
C ASN A 88 -2.80 -7.31 1.87
N GLN A 89 -2.71 -7.13 3.19
CA GLN A 89 -3.86 -6.81 4.02
C GLN A 89 -4.48 -5.44 3.71
N GLN A 90 -3.73 -4.53 3.07
CA GLN A 90 -4.24 -3.20 2.74
C GLN A 90 -5.41 -3.23 1.76
N VAL A 91 -5.51 -4.28 0.94
CA VAL A 91 -6.57 -4.41 -0.07
C VAL A 91 -7.97 -4.50 0.55
N ILE A 92 -8.08 -4.91 1.82
CA ILE A 92 -9.36 -5.03 2.52
C ILE A 92 -9.62 -3.92 3.55
N LEU A 93 -8.70 -2.97 3.72
CA LEU A 93 -8.85 -1.91 4.72
C LEU A 93 -9.91 -0.89 4.25
N PRO A 94 -11.03 -0.69 4.99
CA PRO A 94 -12.11 0.19 4.56
C PRO A 94 -11.72 1.67 4.37
N TYR A 95 -10.70 2.14 5.08
CA TYR A 95 -10.19 3.50 4.90
C TYR A 95 -9.27 3.66 3.67
N ILE A 96 -8.83 2.56 3.06
CA ILE A 96 -8.02 2.55 1.82
C ILE A 96 -8.88 2.18 0.62
N ASN A 97 -9.79 1.23 0.79
CA ASN A 97 -10.46 0.56 -0.31
C ASN A 97 -11.99 0.50 -0.15
N SER A 98 -12.69 0.28 -1.25
CA SER A 98 -14.14 0.13 -1.30
C SER A 98 -14.55 -0.86 -2.39
N PRO A 99 -15.77 -1.42 -2.34
CA PRO A 99 -16.27 -2.30 -3.41
C PRO A 99 -16.22 -1.66 -4.80
N ALA A 100 -16.49 -0.36 -4.89
CA ALA A 100 -16.47 0.39 -6.14
C ALA A 100 -15.05 0.53 -6.70
N VAL A 101 -14.05 0.74 -5.84
CA VAL A 101 -12.64 0.81 -6.24
C VAL A 101 -12.15 -0.55 -6.72
N ILE A 102 -12.41 -1.63 -5.97
CA ILE A 102 -12.01 -3.00 -6.35
C ILE A 102 -12.60 -3.39 -7.71
N THR A 103 -13.91 -3.22 -7.88
CA THR A 103 -14.60 -3.62 -9.12
C THR A 103 -14.21 -2.70 -10.30
N GLY A 104 -14.02 -1.41 -10.04
CA GLY A 104 -13.56 -0.45 -11.03
C GLY A 104 -12.14 -0.75 -11.52
N ALA A 105 -11.20 -0.99 -10.59
CA ALA A 105 -9.82 -1.33 -10.90
C ALA A 105 -9.73 -2.65 -11.67
N HIS A 106 -10.47 -3.68 -11.25
CA HIS A 106 -10.55 -4.95 -11.98
C HIS A 106 -11.06 -4.75 -13.40
N ARG A 107 -12.13 -3.97 -13.60
CA ARG A 107 -12.66 -3.66 -14.93
C ARG A 107 -11.64 -2.92 -15.80
N ALA A 108 -10.88 -1.97 -15.24
CA ALA A 108 -9.82 -1.27 -15.98
C ALA A 108 -8.72 -2.25 -16.44
N LEU A 109 -8.35 -3.22 -15.60
CA LEU A 109 -7.39 -4.26 -15.96
C LEU A 109 -7.93 -5.18 -17.05
N LEU A 110 -9.18 -5.63 -16.94
CA LEU A 110 -9.83 -6.46 -17.97
C LEU A 110 -9.85 -5.75 -19.34
N GLN A 111 -10.13 -4.44 -19.36
CA GLN A 111 -10.13 -3.66 -20.60
C GLN A 111 -8.73 -3.50 -21.22
N LYS A 112 -7.68 -3.44 -20.40
CA LYS A 112 -6.30 -3.26 -20.87
C LYS A 112 -5.62 -4.56 -21.30
N PHE A 113 -5.86 -5.64 -20.56
CA PHE A 113 -5.08 -6.87 -20.65
C PHE A 113 -5.90 -8.08 -21.05
N GLY A 114 -7.24 -7.99 -21.04
CA GLY A 114 -8.10 -9.16 -21.16
C GLY A 114 -8.17 -9.97 -19.86
N ALA A 115 -8.96 -11.04 -19.87
CA ALA A 115 -9.30 -11.79 -18.66
C ALA A 115 -8.10 -12.54 -18.05
N GLU A 116 -7.31 -13.23 -18.86
CA GLU A 116 -6.22 -14.09 -18.38
C GLU A 116 -5.08 -13.26 -17.76
N ASP A 117 -4.62 -12.23 -18.47
CA ASP A 117 -3.52 -11.39 -17.99
C ASP A 117 -3.95 -10.49 -16.83
N ALA A 118 -5.20 -9.99 -16.81
CA ALA A 118 -5.73 -9.30 -15.64
C ALA A 118 -5.73 -10.21 -14.40
N ALA A 119 -6.16 -11.47 -14.55
CA ALA A 119 -6.13 -12.45 -13.46
C ALA A 119 -4.70 -12.74 -12.98
N LYS A 120 -3.73 -12.79 -13.89
CA LYS A 120 -2.30 -12.93 -13.54
C LYS A 120 -1.79 -11.72 -12.76
N ILE A 121 -2.09 -10.50 -13.22
CA ILE A 121 -1.67 -9.25 -12.58
C ILE A 121 -2.21 -9.14 -11.15
N ILE A 122 -3.50 -9.37 -10.93
CA ILE A 122 -4.09 -9.26 -9.58
C ILE A 122 -3.53 -10.32 -8.61
N ARG A 123 -3.17 -11.51 -9.11
CA ARG A 123 -2.52 -12.56 -8.29
C ARG A 123 -1.09 -12.22 -7.95
N GLN A 124 -0.37 -11.53 -8.83
CA GLN A 124 1.01 -11.08 -8.58
C GLN A 124 1.04 -9.88 -7.63
N ASN A 125 0.10 -8.95 -7.77
CA ASN A 125 0.01 -7.75 -6.95
C ASN A 125 -1.45 -7.44 -6.57
N PRO A 126 -1.97 -8.01 -5.48
CA PRO A 126 -3.33 -7.74 -5.00
C PRO A 126 -3.60 -6.27 -4.70
N GLY A 127 -2.55 -5.50 -4.35
CA GLY A 127 -2.66 -4.08 -4.01
C GLY A 127 -3.13 -3.21 -5.17
N ILE A 128 -3.03 -3.68 -6.41
CA ILE A 128 -3.52 -2.95 -7.58
C ILE A 128 -5.04 -2.73 -7.55
N LEU A 129 -5.78 -3.57 -6.82
CA LEU A 129 -7.22 -3.43 -6.62
C LEU A 129 -7.60 -2.32 -5.63
N ALA A 130 -6.62 -1.66 -5.00
CA ALA A 130 -6.82 -0.45 -4.21
C ALA A 130 -6.45 0.83 -4.97
N CYS A 131 -6.01 0.72 -6.23
CA CYS A 131 -5.71 1.88 -7.06
C CYS A 131 -7.01 2.54 -7.57
N ASP A 132 -6.98 3.87 -7.71
CA ASP A 132 -8.07 4.60 -8.35
C ASP A 132 -8.30 4.04 -9.78
N PRO A 133 -9.55 3.64 -10.13
CA PRO A 133 -9.82 3.01 -11.41
C PRO A 133 -9.47 3.88 -12.63
N ALA A 134 -9.67 5.20 -12.55
CA ALA A 134 -9.41 6.10 -13.67
C ALA A 134 -7.91 6.32 -13.87
N ALA A 135 -7.16 6.51 -12.77
CA ALA A 135 -5.70 6.57 -12.82
C ALA A 135 -5.09 5.25 -13.33
N LEU A 136 -5.62 4.10 -12.87
CA LEU A 136 -5.17 2.79 -13.35
C LEU A 136 -5.45 2.61 -14.84
N ALA A 137 -6.63 3.06 -15.33
CA ALA A 137 -6.97 3.04 -16.75
C ALA A 137 -6.06 3.96 -17.60
N ALA A 138 -5.58 5.07 -17.04
CA ALA A 138 -4.65 5.98 -17.71
C ALA A 138 -3.18 5.48 -17.67
N THR A 139 -2.85 4.59 -16.74
CA THR A 139 -1.47 4.11 -16.54
C THR A 139 -1.01 3.25 -17.74
N PRO A 140 0.22 3.43 -18.26
CA PRO A 140 0.78 2.58 -19.31
C PRO A 140 0.85 1.10 -18.88
N SER A 141 0.51 0.18 -19.78
CA SER A 141 0.45 -1.26 -19.48
C SER A 141 1.78 -1.82 -18.94
N ARG A 142 2.91 -1.38 -19.52
CA ARG A 142 4.26 -1.77 -19.07
C ARG A 142 4.54 -1.42 -17.60
N ASP A 143 3.99 -0.31 -17.11
CA ASP A 143 4.26 0.16 -15.75
C ASP A 143 3.46 -0.68 -14.74
N ILE A 144 2.26 -1.09 -15.12
CA ILE A 144 1.42 -2.04 -14.37
C ILE A 144 2.09 -3.42 -14.29
N GLU A 145 2.55 -3.94 -15.42
CA GLU A 145 3.25 -5.24 -15.50
C GLU A 145 4.56 -5.23 -14.72
N SER A 146 5.32 -4.14 -14.81
CA SER A 146 6.56 -3.94 -14.06
C SER A 146 6.29 -3.92 -12.55
N ALA A 147 5.25 -3.20 -12.10
CA ALA A 147 4.86 -3.19 -10.70
C ALA A 147 4.41 -4.58 -10.21
N ALA A 148 3.62 -5.31 -11.01
CA ALA A 148 3.19 -6.66 -10.69
C ALA A 148 4.38 -7.63 -10.58
N SER A 149 5.31 -7.55 -11.53
CA SER A 149 6.52 -8.37 -11.56
C SER A 149 7.46 -8.06 -10.39
N PHE A 150 7.61 -6.78 -10.03
CA PHE A 150 8.41 -6.37 -8.88
C PHE A 150 7.84 -6.92 -7.57
N VAL A 151 6.52 -6.81 -7.34
CA VAL A 151 5.89 -7.35 -6.13
C VAL A 151 6.02 -8.86 -6.08
N ALA A 152 5.82 -9.55 -7.20
CA ALA A 152 6.00 -11.00 -7.27
C ALA A 152 7.46 -11.42 -6.98
N ALA A 153 8.45 -10.69 -7.50
CA ALA A 153 9.86 -10.93 -7.24
C ALA A 153 10.24 -10.62 -5.78
N PHE A 154 9.66 -9.58 -5.18
CA PHE A 154 9.87 -9.29 -3.77
C PHE A 154 9.30 -10.40 -2.88
N ASP A 155 8.11 -10.90 -3.20
CA ASP A 155 7.45 -11.99 -2.47
C ASP A 155 8.16 -13.34 -2.60
N SER A 156 8.95 -13.55 -3.65
CA SER A 156 9.74 -14.78 -3.84
C SER A 156 11.04 -14.80 -3.04
N LEU A 157 11.46 -13.68 -2.46
CA LEU A 157 12.67 -13.60 -1.65
C LEU A 157 12.56 -14.48 -0.38
N PRO A 158 13.66 -15.09 0.10
CA PRO A 158 13.69 -15.74 1.41
C PRO A 158 13.25 -14.77 2.51
N ARG A 159 12.59 -15.30 3.56
CA ARG A 159 12.02 -14.49 4.65
C ARG A 159 13.05 -13.55 5.28
N GLY A 160 14.26 -14.03 5.56
CA GLY A 160 15.35 -13.22 6.11
C GLY A 160 15.79 -12.08 5.19
N ALA A 161 15.75 -12.26 3.87
CA ALA A 161 16.06 -11.19 2.92
C ALA A 161 14.95 -10.12 2.90
N ARG A 162 13.67 -10.52 2.94
CA ARG A 162 12.54 -9.57 3.02
C ARG A 162 12.55 -8.75 4.31
N GLU A 163 12.77 -9.41 5.44
CA GLU A 163 12.83 -8.77 6.75
C GLU A 163 14.04 -7.83 6.89
N GLY A 164 15.12 -8.08 6.14
CA GLY A 164 16.30 -7.22 6.09
C GLY A 164 16.13 -5.96 5.22
N VAL A 165 15.16 -5.91 4.30
CA VAL A 165 14.98 -4.79 3.37
C VAL A 165 14.71 -3.45 4.06
N PRO A 166 13.84 -3.34 5.08
CA PRO A 166 13.63 -2.09 5.81
C PRO A 166 14.92 -1.57 6.46
N PHE A 167 15.68 -2.47 7.09
CA PHE A 167 16.96 -2.12 7.71
C PHE A 167 17.99 -1.70 6.67
N ALA A 168 18.14 -2.46 5.58
CA ALA A 168 19.06 -2.12 4.49
C ALA A 168 18.69 -0.77 3.84
N THR A 169 17.39 -0.51 3.64
CA THR A 169 16.88 0.77 3.12
C THR A 169 17.19 1.90 4.09
N PHE A 170 16.95 1.70 5.38
CA PHE A 170 17.27 2.67 6.42
C PHE A 170 18.78 2.94 6.48
N ALA A 171 19.61 1.91 6.49
CA ALA A 171 21.06 2.02 6.51
C ALA A 171 21.60 2.76 5.28
N LEU A 172 21.02 2.50 4.10
CA LEU A 172 21.34 3.20 2.87
C LEU A 172 20.98 4.69 2.97
N LEU A 173 19.77 5.02 3.44
CA LEU A 173 19.34 6.40 3.62
C LEU A 173 20.21 7.12 4.65
N ALA A 174 20.41 6.52 5.83
CA ALA A 174 21.25 7.06 6.88
C ALA A 174 22.71 7.22 6.43
N GLY A 175 23.24 6.26 5.67
CA GLY A 175 24.59 6.31 5.10
C GLY A 175 24.73 7.44 4.09
N THR A 176 23.77 7.63 3.18
CA THR A 176 23.79 8.74 2.21
C THR A 176 23.67 10.10 2.89
N ILE A 177 22.81 10.23 3.90
CA ILE A 177 22.68 11.47 4.70
C ILE A 177 23.97 11.72 5.49
N GLY A 178 24.50 10.71 6.17
CA GLY A 178 25.74 10.80 6.95
C GLY A 178 26.95 11.18 6.10
N ALA A 179 27.11 10.54 4.93
CA ALA A 179 28.15 10.89 3.97
C ALA A 179 28.01 12.36 3.50
N ARG A 180 26.78 12.83 3.26
CA ARG A 180 26.53 14.22 2.90
C ARG A 180 26.86 15.18 4.04
N LEU A 181 26.44 14.88 5.27
CA LEU A 181 26.77 15.69 6.44
C LEU A 181 28.28 15.77 6.66
N ALA A 182 29.02 14.67 6.47
CA ALA A 182 30.49 14.67 6.57
C ALA A 182 31.15 15.55 5.49
N THR A 183 30.68 15.49 4.23
CA THR A 183 31.18 16.38 3.17
C THR A 183 30.86 17.86 3.40
N CYS A 184 29.86 18.15 4.24
CA CYS A 184 29.35 19.47 4.54
C CYS A 184 29.84 20.02 5.89
N ALA A 185 30.69 19.29 6.61
CA ALA A 185 31.23 19.73 7.89
C ALA A 185 32.01 21.06 7.71
N GLY A 186 31.40 22.17 8.14
CA GLY A 186 31.95 23.53 8.06
C GLY A 186 31.42 24.41 6.92
N ARG A 187 30.42 23.97 6.15
CA ARG A 187 29.73 24.80 5.11
C ARG A 187 28.22 24.61 5.15
N VAL A 188 27.46 25.56 4.58
CA VAL A 188 26.01 25.40 4.36
C VAL A 188 25.81 24.49 3.14
N CYS A 189 25.09 23.39 3.33
CA CYS A 189 24.66 22.50 2.26
C CYS A 189 23.13 22.45 2.19
N GLY A 190 22.60 22.36 0.96
CA GLY A 190 21.17 22.23 0.72
C GLY A 190 20.49 23.47 0.13
N SER A 191 21.24 24.37 -0.49
CA SER A 191 20.65 25.36 -1.40
C SER A 191 20.03 24.62 -2.60
N SER A 192 18.91 25.10 -3.14
CA SER A 192 18.17 24.45 -4.23
C SER A 192 19.01 24.18 -5.50
N ALA A 193 20.20 24.80 -5.62
CA ALA A 193 21.17 24.57 -6.69
C ALA A 193 22.01 23.28 -6.52
N ASP A 194 22.15 22.75 -5.29
CA ASP A 194 23.03 21.61 -4.98
C ASP A 194 22.31 20.25 -4.91
N TRP A 195 20.97 20.25 -4.98
CA TRP A 195 20.14 19.04 -5.04
C TRP A 195 20.05 18.44 -6.45
N ASP A 196 21.01 18.77 -7.32
CA ASP A 196 21.14 18.18 -8.63
C ASP A 196 21.61 16.73 -8.47
N LEU A 197 20.66 15.82 -8.22
CA LEU A 197 20.81 14.37 -8.28
C LEU A 197 21.08 13.90 -9.73
N LYS A 198 21.88 14.63 -10.51
CA LYS A 198 22.25 14.31 -11.89
C LYS A 198 22.92 12.94 -12.06
N GLY A 199 23.34 12.30 -10.96
CA GLY A 199 23.83 10.91 -10.94
C GLY A 199 22.94 9.89 -10.21
N GLY A 200 21.81 10.32 -9.62
CA GLY A 200 20.93 9.48 -8.81
C GLY A 200 21.57 8.89 -7.54
N LEU A 201 20.74 8.26 -6.70
CA LEU A 201 21.18 7.48 -5.53
C LEU A 201 22.19 6.37 -5.90
N GLY A 202 22.24 5.95 -7.17
CA GLY A 202 22.97 4.77 -7.63
C GLY A 202 24.49 4.86 -7.46
N VAL A 203 25.13 5.99 -7.77
CA VAL A 203 26.61 6.07 -7.74
C VAL A 203 27.14 6.13 -6.32
N GLN A 204 26.48 6.88 -5.44
CA GLN A 204 26.87 7.01 -4.02
C GLN A 204 26.51 5.75 -3.23
N ALA A 205 25.35 5.15 -3.47
CA ALA A 205 24.97 3.86 -2.91
C ALA A 205 25.96 2.75 -3.34
N LYS A 206 26.29 2.67 -4.63
CA LYS A 206 27.23 1.68 -5.16
C LYS A 206 28.62 1.85 -4.55
N ALA A 207 29.13 3.07 -4.44
CA ALA A 207 30.42 3.35 -3.81
C ALA A 207 30.43 2.97 -2.33
N TRP A 208 29.35 3.26 -1.59
CA TRP A 208 29.23 2.91 -0.18
C TRP A 208 29.15 1.39 0.04
N VAL A 209 28.33 0.68 -0.75
CA VAL A 209 28.19 -0.78 -0.72
C VAL A 209 29.51 -1.47 -1.03
N LEU A 210 30.23 -1.04 -2.07
CA LEU A 210 31.54 -1.60 -2.43
C LEU A 210 32.62 -1.32 -1.37
N ALA A 211 32.47 -0.25 -0.59
CA ALA A 211 33.43 0.12 0.45
C ALA A 211 33.17 -0.56 1.81
N HIS A 212 31.95 -1.03 2.08
CA HIS A 212 31.54 -1.49 3.43
C HIS A 212 30.94 -2.91 3.47
N MET A 213 30.74 -3.58 2.34
CA MET A 213 30.42 -5.02 2.33
C MET A 213 31.69 -5.85 2.14
N PRO A 214 32.01 -6.79 3.05
CA PRO A 214 33.08 -7.75 2.82
C PRO A 214 32.68 -8.71 1.70
N MET A 215 33.61 -8.98 0.78
CA MET A 215 33.48 -10.07 -0.21
C MET A 215 33.53 -11.44 0.48
#